data_AF-Q1D5J8-F1
#
_entry.id   AF-Q1D5J8-F1
#
_cell.length_a   1.000
_cell.length_b   1.000
_cell.length_c   1.000
_cell.angle_alpha   90.00
_cell.angle_beta   90.00
_cell.angle_gamma   90.00
#
_symmetry.space_group_name_H-M   'P 1'
#
loop_
_entity.id
_entity.type
_entity.pdbx_description
1 polymer ?
#
loop_
_entity_poly.entity_id
_entity_poly.type
_entity_poly.pdbx_seq_one_letter_code
_entity_poly.pdbx_strand_id
1 'polypeptide(L)'
;MFKNCIARAAILATTAVLATGCGSDVPEESLEADALGTRSDALESIQFWHDFRAYSGVSDECNGFNVSEGRGLGQWTSQVRLDTDSRPQGCWQKFGIYDPYGELSGLSLTVSFFGQGNPTSNGQCDNPGTYVVPVGPVLNWAGPWGIDTTDAYGGCVQTFSISGRSDVALDVRFDADRHNGQCLNAGMHTVTSSNAVTLTLDMDNRFGGCYQTFRLRKMTCGDNICEAGETCPADCNQCGDGICNGSENRFTCPEDCSPVIPGECAIFCPPEFP
;
A
#
# COMPACT_ATOMS: atom_id res chain seq x y z
N MET A 1 -16.49 32.29 -35.48
CA MET A 1 -17.32 33.47 -35.17
C MET A 1 -16.68 34.19 -33.99
N PHE A 2 -15.81 35.15 -34.28
CA PHE A 2 -15.27 36.08 -33.28
C PHE A 2 -16.23 37.26 -33.17
N LYS A 3 -16.62 37.65 -31.96
CA LYS A 3 -17.16 38.97 -31.68
C LYS A 3 -16.46 39.53 -30.44
N ASN A 4 -15.40 40.29 -30.69
CA ASN A 4 -14.99 41.37 -29.81
C ASN A 4 -15.76 42.62 -30.24
N CYS A 5 -16.49 43.25 -29.32
CA CYS A 5 -16.90 44.64 -29.44
C CYS A 5 -16.35 45.41 -28.25
N ILE A 6 -15.43 46.31 -28.56
CA ILE A 6 -14.98 47.41 -27.70
C ILE A 6 -16.06 48.48 -27.72
N ALA A 7 -16.43 49.07 -26.57
CA ALA A 7 -16.95 50.43 -26.53
C ALA A 7 -16.60 51.12 -25.20
N ARG A 8 -16.12 52.36 -25.33
CA ARG A 8 -15.60 53.24 -24.28
C ARG A 8 -16.71 54.04 -23.59
N ALA A 9 -16.50 54.24 -22.28
CA ALA A 9 -16.70 55.44 -21.45
C ALA A 9 -17.92 56.36 -21.66
N ALA A 10 -18.65 56.59 -20.56
CA ALA A 10 -19.20 57.89 -20.22
C ALA A 10 -19.23 58.07 -18.69
N ILE A 11 -18.60 59.16 -18.24
CA ILE A 11 -18.60 59.69 -16.87
C ILE A 11 -19.84 60.55 -16.71
N LEU A 12 -20.62 60.36 -15.64
CA LEU A 12 -21.42 61.44 -15.05
C LEU A 12 -21.47 61.30 -13.53
N ALA A 13 -21.28 62.43 -12.87
CA ALA A 13 -20.96 62.55 -11.47
C ALA A 13 -22.21 62.77 -10.58
N THR A 14 -22.03 62.37 -9.32
CA THR A 14 -22.56 62.98 -8.08
C THR A 14 -24.07 62.94 -7.79
N THR A 15 -24.42 62.05 -6.86
CA THR A 15 -25.27 62.38 -5.70
C THR A 15 -24.73 61.63 -4.49
N ALA A 16 -24.28 62.39 -3.48
CA ALA A 16 -23.84 61.86 -2.20
C ALA A 16 -25.06 61.46 -1.36
N VAL A 17 -25.09 60.20 -0.93
CA VAL A 17 -25.90 59.77 0.22
C VAL A 17 -24.92 59.25 1.26
N LEU A 18 -24.82 59.97 2.38
CA LEU A 18 -24.20 59.47 3.59
C LEU A 18 -25.08 58.34 4.14
N ALA A 19 -24.56 57.12 4.11
CA ALA A 19 -24.99 56.05 4.99
C ALA A 19 -23.76 55.53 5.74
N THR A 20 -23.79 55.69 7.05
CA THR A 20 -22.89 55.09 8.02
C THR A 20 -22.95 53.56 7.94
N GLY A 21 -21.80 52.91 7.76
CA GLY A 21 -21.66 51.46 7.92
C GLY A 21 -20.21 51.04 7.84
N CYS A 22 -19.63 50.59 8.96
CA CYS A 22 -18.42 49.77 8.94
C CYS A 22 -18.74 48.44 8.27
N GLY A 23 -18.00 48.08 7.23
CA GLY A 23 -18.09 46.79 6.57
C GLY A 23 -16.92 46.66 5.60
N SER A 24 -15.83 46.06 6.07
CA SER A 24 -14.74 45.63 5.23
C SER A 24 -15.20 44.41 4.42
N ASP A 25 -15.68 44.64 3.20
CA ASP A 25 -15.91 43.57 2.22
C ASP A 25 -14.54 43.09 1.71
N VAL A 26 -13.96 42.14 2.45
CA VAL A 26 -12.97 41.22 1.89
C VAL A 26 -13.79 40.15 1.16
N PRO A 27 -13.55 39.89 -0.14
CA PRO A 27 -14.09 38.70 -0.75
C PRO A 27 -13.44 37.52 -0.03
N GLU A 28 -14.20 36.76 0.75
CA GLU A 28 -13.81 35.42 1.18
C GLU A 28 -13.80 34.53 -0.06
N GLU A 29 -12.71 34.63 -0.82
CA GLU A 29 -12.34 33.63 -1.80
C GLU A 29 -12.01 32.35 -1.03
N SER A 30 -12.66 31.28 -1.43
CA SER A 30 -12.64 29.94 -0.87
C SER A 30 -11.23 29.36 -0.76
N LEU A 31 -10.54 29.61 0.35
CA LEU A 31 -9.24 29.01 0.66
C LEU A 31 -9.32 27.49 0.93
N GLU A 32 -10.52 26.95 1.18
CA GLU A 32 -10.68 25.52 1.52
C GLU A 32 -10.72 24.60 0.28
N ALA A 33 -11.16 25.08 -0.88
CA ALA A 33 -11.23 24.26 -2.09
C ALA A 33 -9.85 24.03 -2.72
N ASP A 34 -8.96 25.02 -2.66
CA ASP A 34 -7.58 24.92 -3.18
C ASP A 34 -6.69 24.06 -2.26
N ALA A 35 -6.92 24.11 -0.94
CA ALA A 35 -6.22 23.27 0.03
C ALA A 35 -6.58 21.77 -0.09
N LEU A 36 -7.82 21.44 -0.45
CA LEU A 36 -8.24 20.04 -0.65
C LEU A 36 -7.68 19.46 -1.97
N GLY A 37 -7.69 20.26 -3.04
CA GLY A 37 -7.11 19.88 -4.34
C GLY A 37 -5.60 19.68 -4.26
N THR A 38 -4.88 20.62 -3.66
CA THR A 38 -3.42 20.51 -3.47
C THR A 38 -3.01 19.31 -2.59
N ARG A 39 -3.83 18.91 -1.61
CA ARG A 39 -3.58 17.72 -0.79
C ARG A 39 -3.87 16.41 -1.53
N SER A 40 -4.88 16.37 -2.41
CA SER A 40 -5.13 15.22 -3.28
C SER A 40 -3.96 15.01 -4.24
N ASP A 41 -3.50 16.09 -4.89
CA ASP A 41 -2.36 16.06 -5.81
C ASP A 41 -1.07 15.62 -5.08
N ALA A 42 -0.90 16.03 -3.83
CA ALA A 42 0.23 15.62 -3.00
C ALA A 42 0.22 14.11 -2.72
N LEU A 43 -0.94 13.52 -2.38
CA LEU A 43 -1.06 12.08 -2.12
C LEU A 43 -0.88 11.24 -3.39
N GLU A 44 -1.38 11.72 -4.53
CA GLU A 44 -1.22 11.05 -5.83
C GLU A 44 0.24 11.02 -6.31
N SER A 45 1.07 11.97 -5.86
CA SER A 45 2.49 12.05 -6.23
C SER A 45 3.40 11.08 -5.48
N ILE A 46 2.92 10.47 -4.39
CA ILE A 46 3.70 9.57 -3.54
C ILE A 46 3.86 8.22 -4.23
N GLN A 47 5.07 7.66 -4.18
CA GLN A 47 5.36 6.37 -4.78
C GLN A 47 6.07 5.43 -3.80
N PHE A 48 5.53 4.22 -3.67
CA PHE A 48 6.21 3.09 -3.07
C PHE A 48 7.04 2.37 -4.13
N TRP A 49 8.34 2.32 -3.91
CA TRP A 49 9.29 1.72 -4.85
C TRP A 49 9.73 0.33 -4.38
N HIS A 50 9.63 -0.64 -5.30
CA HIS A 50 10.12 -2.00 -5.12
C HIS A 50 11.16 -2.30 -6.20
N ASP A 51 12.34 -2.72 -5.75
CA ASP A 51 13.41 -3.17 -6.63
C ASP A 51 13.77 -4.61 -6.26
N PHE A 52 13.63 -5.49 -7.25
CA PHE A 52 13.86 -6.92 -7.13
C PHE A 52 14.60 -7.41 -8.36
N ARG A 53 15.79 -7.96 -8.17
CA ARG A 53 16.70 -8.28 -9.27
C ARG A 53 17.51 -9.54 -8.97
N ALA A 54 17.85 -10.31 -10.00
CA ALA A 54 18.77 -11.44 -9.84
C ALA A 54 20.19 -10.99 -9.52
N TYR A 55 20.96 -11.83 -8.81
CA TYR A 55 22.34 -11.55 -8.41
C TYR A 55 23.28 -11.30 -9.59
N SER A 56 23.21 -12.14 -10.63
CA SER A 56 23.99 -11.98 -11.87
C SER A 56 23.32 -11.09 -12.91
N GLY A 57 22.08 -10.65 -12.68
CA GLY A 57 21.28 -9.90 -13.63
C GLY A 57 20.62 -10.74 -14.74
N VAL A 58 20.94 -12.04 -14.85
CA VAL A 58 20.15 -13.02 -15.62
C VAL A 58 19.14 -13.67 -14.69
N SER A 59 17.95 -13.95 -15.21
CA SER A 59 16.75 -13.81 -14.41
C SER A 59 15.99 -15.10 -14.13
N ASP A 60 16.44 -16.25 -14.63
CA ASP A 60 15.70 -17.52 -14.54
C ASP A 60 15.37 -17.92 -13.08
N GLU A 61 16.15 -17.47 -12.10
CA GLU A 61 15.98 -17.75 -10.66
C GLU A 61 15.04 -16.76 -9.94
N CYS A 62 14.82 -15.60 -10.54
CA CYS A 62 13.83 -14.59 -10.15
C CYS A 62 12.68 -14.57 -11.16
N ASN A 63 12.30 -15.76 -11.68
CA ASN A 63 11.24 -15.96 -12.67
C ASN A 63 11.38 -15.16 -13.98
N GLY A 64 12.60 -15.03 -14.47
CA GLY A 64 12.92 -14.32 -15.70
C GLY A 64 12.82 -12.79 -15.58
N PHE A 65 12.53 -12.23 -14.40
CA PHE A 65 12.14 -10.82 -14.27
C PHE A 65 12.99 -10.02 -13.26
N ASN A 66 13.56 -8.90 -13.72
CA ASN A 66 14.06 -7.85 -12.87
C ASN A 66 13.02 -6.73 -12.85
N VAL A 67 12.62 -6.25 -11.66
CA VAL A 67 11.74 -5.10 -11.51
C VAL A 67 12.41 -4.00 -10.71
N SER A 68 12.21 -2.76 -11.16
CA SER A 68 12.57 -1.56 -10.42
C SER A 68 11.51 -0.52 -10.75
N GLU A 69 10.52 -0.37 -9.88
CA GLU A 69 9.33 0.40 -10.19
C GLU A 69 8.78 1.14 -8.97
N GLY A 70 8.14 2.28 -9.24
CA GLY A 70 7.30 2.99 -8.30
C GLY A 70 5.82 2.73 -8.56
N ARG A 71 5.04 2.63 -7.50
CA ARG A 71 3.58 2.56 -7.53
C ARG A 71 2.97 3.61 -6.63
N GLY A 72 1.91 4.26 -7.11
CA GLY A 72 1.16 5.22 -6.30
C GLY A 72 0.59 4.56 -5.04
N LEU A 73 0.22 5.36 -4.05
CA LEU A 73 -0.50 4.84 -2.88
C LEU A 73 -1.79 4.11 -3.33
N GLY A 74 -2.08 2.98 -2.69
CA GLY A 74 -3.21 2.12 -3.04
C GLY A 74 -3.00 1.24 -4.28
N GLN A 75 -1.88 1.38 -5.00
CA GLN A 75 -1.56 0.53 -6.14
C GLN A 75 -0.63 -0.63 -5.77
N TRP A 76 -0.90 -1.80 -6.36
CA TRP A 76 -0.06 -2.97 -6.20
C TRP A 76 1.19 -2.89 -7.08
N THR A 77 2.33 -3.31 -6.51
CA THR A 77 3.52 -3.64 -7.30
C THR A 77 3.25 -4.84 -8.20
N SER A 78 4.08 -4.97 -9.23
CA SER A 78 4.18 -6.17 -10.05
C SER A 78 4.46 -7.37 -9.16
N GLN A 79 3.87 -8.51 -9.54
CA GLN A 79 4.10 -9.77 -8.86
C GLN A 79 5.48 -10.31 -9.19
N VAL A 80 6.31 -10.44 -8.15
CA VAL A 80 7.61 -11.10 -8.23
C VAL A 80 7.47 -12.54 -7.73
N ARG A 81 8.31 -13.43 -8.24
CA ARG A 81 8.33 -14.84 -7.86
C ARG A 81 9.75 -15.22 -7.46
N LEU A 82 9.84 -15.88 -6.32
CA LEU A 82 11.06 -16.46 -5.77
C LEU A 82 10.99 -17.96 -6.00
N ASP A 83 11.90 -18.50 -6.81
CA ASP A 83 12.07 -19.95 -6.92
C ASP A 83 12.66 -20.50 -5.62
N THR A 84 12.13 -21.63 -5.15
CA THR A 84 12.65 -22.35 -3.97
C THR A 84 13.21 -23.73 -4.34
N ASP A 85 13.31 -24.00 -5.66
CA ASP A 85 13.66 -25.30 -6.24
C ASP A 85 15.17 -25.47 -6.55
N SER A 86 16.05 -24.87 -5.72
CA SER A 86 17.51 -25.05 -5.75
C SER A 86 18.18 -24.58 -7.04
N ARG A 87 17.84 -23.36 -7.47
CA ARG A 87 18.51 -22.75 -8.62
C ARG A 87 19.82 -22.07 -8.22
N PRO A 88 20.79 -21.97 -9.14
CA PRO A 88 22.04 -21.27 -8.84
C PRO A 88 21.78 -19.79 -8.59
N GLN A 89 22.30 -19.23 -7.49
CA GLN A 89 22.22 -17.81 -7.10
C GLN A 89 20.90 -17.41 -6.42
N GLY A 90 20.60 -16.10 -6.39
CA GLY A 90 19.48 -15.54 -5.66
C GLY A 90 18.97 -14.22 -6.22
N CYS A 91 18.06 -13.61 -5.46
CA CYS A 91 17.41 -12.36 -5.78
C CYS A 91 17.70 -11.30 -4.71
N TRP A 92 18.20 -10.14 -5.14
CA TRP A 92 18.26 -8.94 -4.31
C TRP A 92 16.90 -8.27 -4.24
N GLN A 93 16.52 -7.82 -3.06
CA GLN A 93 15.31 -7.05 -2.81
C GLN A 93 15.63 -5.80 -1.99
N LYS A 94 14.95 -4.69 -2.31
CA LYS A 94 14.98 -3.45 -1.51
C LYS A 94 13.76 -2.58 -1.82
N PHE A 95 13.49 -1.65 -0.90
CA PHE A 95 12.40 -0.69 -1.03
C PHE A 95 12.86 0.75 -0.81
N GLY A 96 12.05 1.68 -1.28
CA GLY A 96 12.16 3.11 -1.01
C GLY A 96 10.78 3.77 -1.11
N ILE A 97 10.60 4.92 -0.48
CA ILE A 97 9.37 5.70 -0.58
C ILE A 97 9.73 7.11 -1.04
N TYR A 98 9.22 7.48 -2.22
CA TYR A 98 9.31 8.82 -2.75
C TYR A 98 8.08 9.61 -2.32
N ASP A 99 8.31 10.66 -1.53
CA ASP A 99 7.28 11.52 -0.95
C ASP A 99 7.71 12.99 -1.11
N PRO A 100 7.43 13.61 -2.27
CA PRO A 100 7.94 14.94 -2.62
C PRO A 100 7.41 16.06 -1.72
N TYR A 101 6.23 15.86 -1.11
CA TYR A 101 5.57 16.86 -0.27
C TYR A 101 5.64 16.56 1.23
N GLY A 102 6.17 15.40 1.63
CA GLY A 102 6.34 15.03 3.04
C GLY A 102 5.04 14.57 3.70
N GLU A 103 4.05 14.13 2.93
CA GLU A 103 2.75 13.66 3.43
C GLU A 103 2.85 12.40 4.28
N LEU A 104 3.91 11.60 4.11
CA LEU A 104 4.26 10.41 4.89
C LEU A 104 5.37 10.69 5.93
N SER A 105 5.71 11.96 6.19
CA SER A 105 6.67 12.31 7.24
C SER A 105 6.28 11.66 8.58
N GLY A 106 7.30 11.15 9.29
CA GLY A 106 7.14 10.38 10.52
C GLY A 106 6.81 8.90 10.33
N LEU A 107 6.52 8.44 9.11
CA LEU A 107 6.40 7.00 8.82
C LEU A 107 7.75 6.31 8.99
N SER A 108 7.76 5.21 9.72
CA SER A 108 8.89 4.29 9.81
C SER A 108 8.43 2.89 9.43
N LEU A 109 8.66 2.53 8.17
CA LEU A 109 8.49 1.17 7.65
C LEU A 109 9.81 0.43 7.78
N THR A 110 9.79 -0.72 8.44
CA THR A 110 10.97 -1.54 8.69
C THR A 110 10.77 -2.95 8.14
N VAL A 111 11.83 -3.51 7.57
CA VAL A 111 11.92 -4.91 7.16
C VAL A 111 13.06 -5.58 7.91
N SER A 112 12.74 -6.56 8.74
CA SER A 112 13.72 -7.42 9.41
C SER A 112 13.88 -8.70 8.60
N PHE A 113 15.11 -8.99 8.18
CA PHE A 113 15.45 -10.13 7.32
C PHE A 113 16.54 -10.99 7.95
N PHE A 114 16.23 -12.25 8.26
CA PHE A 114 17.15 -13.17 8.94
C PHE A 114 16.92 -14.63 8.53
N GLY A 115 17.90 -15.49 8.78
CA GLY A 115 17.75 -16.94 8.60
C GLY A 115 16.80 -17.58 9.63
N GLN A 116 16.00 -18.55 9.17
CA GLN A 116 15.12 -19.38 9.98
C GLN A 116 15.95 -20.27 10.91
N GLY A 117 15.86 -20.03 12.23
CA GLY A 117 16.56 -20.83 13.24
C GLY A 117 18.03 -20.48 13.47
N ASN A 118 18.68 -19.74 12.57
CA ASN A 118 20.01 -19.18 12.78
C ASN A 118 20.14 -17.76 12.17
N PRO A 119 20.19 -16.69 12.97
CA PRO A 119 20.21 -15.31 12.48
C PRO A 119 21.55 -14.90 11.82
N THR A 120 22.57 -15.78 11.79
CA THR A 120 23.92 -15.47 11.28
C THR A 120 24.40 -16.42 10.17
N SER A 121 23.59 -17.40 9.74
CA SER A 121 24.01 -18.33 8.69
C SER A 121 23.96 -17.67 7.32
N ASN A 122 25.14 -17.37 6.81
CA ASN A 122 25.48 -16.78 5.51
C ASN A 122 25.22 -17.74 4.31
N GLY A 123 24.17 -18.56 4.38
CA GLY A 123 23.92 -19.66 3.43
C GLY A 123 22.76 -19.44 2.48
N GLN A 124 21.70 -18.76 2.91
CA GLN A 124 20.50 -18.51 2.10
C GLN A 124 19.98 -17.06 2.17
N CYS A 125 20.33 -16.35 3.24
CA CYS A 125 19.85 -15.00 3.49
C CYS A 125 21.06 -14.08 3.49
N ASP A 126 21.35 -13.49 2.34
CA ASP A 126 22.48 -12.58 2.20
C ASP A 126 22.15 -11.22 2.78
N ASN A 127 23.13 -10.64 3.48
CA ASN A 127 22.98 -9.38 4.20
C ASN A 127 21.77 -9.42 5.17
N PRO A 128 21.77 -10.32 6.18
CA PRO A 128 20.71 -10.33 7.17
C PRO A 128 20.80 -9.08 8.05
N GLY A 129 19.66 -8.50 8.39
CA GLY A 129 19.59 -7.26 9.13
C GLY A 129 18.20 -6.67 9.19
N THR A 130 18.11 -5.55 9.88
CA THR A 130 16.88 -4.75 9.98
C THR A 130 17.06 -3.47 9.19
N TYR A 131 16.19 -3.27 8.20
CA TYR A 131 16.25 -2.21 7.23
C TYR A 131 15.11 -1.23 7.44
N VAL A 132 15.44 0.03 7.66
CA VAL A 132 14.45 1.12 7.62
C VAL A 132 14.29 1.57 6.18
N VAL A 133 13.07 1.52 5.66
CA VAL A 133 12.75 2.00 4.31
C VAL A 133 12.76 3.53 4.32
N PRO A 134 13.65 4.19 3.57
CA PRO A 134 13.73 5.64 3.56
C PRO A 134 12.46 6.26 2.97
N VAL A 135 11.96 7.30 3.63
CA VAL A 135 10.84 8.14 3.18
C VAL A 135 11.37 9.55 2.99
N GLY A 136 11.15 10.15 1.82
CA GLY A 136 11.52 11.55 1.63
C GLY A 136 11.32 12.09 0.22
N PRO A 137 11.66 13.37 0.01
CA PRO A 137 11.38 14.09 -1.24
C PRO A 137 12.32 13.71 -2.39
N VAL A 138 13.26 12.81 -2.13
CA VAL A 138 14.14 12.21 -3.13
C VAL A 138 14.13 10.71 -2.85
N LEU A 139 13.99 9.91 -3.91
CA LEU A 139 14.01 8.46 -3.78
C LEU A 139 15.38 8.01 -3.26
N ASN A 140 15.37 7.51 -2.02
CA ASN A 140 16.50 6.82 -1.41
C ASN A 140 16.11 5.37 -1.14
N TRP A 141 17.10 4.49 -1.16
CA TRP A 141 16.88 3.06 -1.02
C TRP A 141 17.32 2.57 0.35
N ALA A 142 16.57 1.62 0.90
CA ALA A 142 17.09 0.76 1.94
C ALA A 142 18.30 -0.03 1.41
N GLY A 143 19.14 -0.51 2.33
CA GLY A 143 20.16 -1.50 1.98
C GLY A 143 19.50 -2.74 1.36
N PRO A 144 20.09 -3.34 0.31
CA PRO A 144 19.53 -4.55 -0.28
C PRO A 144 19.81 -5.76 0.61
N TRP A 145 18.85 -6.67 0.71
CA TRP A 145 19.07 -8.02 1.21
C TRP A 145 18.84 -9.01 0.09
N GLY A 146 19.50 -10.16 0.22
CA GLY A 146 19.54 -11.16 -0.82
C GLY A 146 18.92 -12.46 -0.35
N ILE A 147 18.18 -13.08 -1.24
CA ILE A 147 17.48 -14.35 -1.04
C ILE A 147 18.15 -15.35 -1.98
N ASP A 148 19.11 -16.11 -1.47
CA ASP A 148 19.83 -17.16 -2.20
C ASP A 148 18.91 -18.39 -2.32
N THR A 149 18.68 -18.82 -3.56
CA THR A 149 17.73 -19.87 -3.93
C THR A 149 18.38 -21.25 -4.07
N THR A 150 19.65 -21.39 -3.67
CA THR A 150 20.40 -22.66 -3.70
C THR A 150 19.94 -23.68 -2.64
N ASP A 151 20.41 -24.92 -2.76
CA ASP A 151 20.01 -26.11 -1.98
C ASP A 151 20.57 -26.18 -0.55
N ALA A 152 21.03 -25.06 -0.01
CA ALA A 152 21.43 -24.97 1.39
C ALA A 152 20.23 -25.35 2.30
N TYR A 153 20.50 -25.78 3.53
CA TYR A 153 19.44 -26.04 4.50
C TYR A 153 19.09 -24.74 5.24
N GLY A 154 17.82 -24.36 5.23
CA GLY A 154 17.33 -23.20 5.97
C GLY A 154 16.12 -22.55 5.32
N GLY A 155 15.80 -21.36 5.79
CA GLY A 155 14.83 -20.48 5.15
C GLY A 155 15.12 -19.05 5.51
N CYS A 156 14.50 -18.10 4.82
CA CYS A 156 14.60 -16.69 5.13
C CYS A 156 13.29 -16.15 5.69
N VAL A 157 13.40 -15.46 6.82
CA VAL A 157 12.30 -14.83 7.53
C VAL A 157 12.31 -13.34 7.19
N GLN A 158 11.19 -12.85 6.67
CA GLN A 158 10.92 -11.43 6.43
C GLN A 158 9.84 -10.95 7.39
N THR A 159 10.17 -10.02 8.27
CA THR A 159 9.19 -9.37 9.15
C THR A 159 9.02 -7.91 8.77
N PHE A 160 7.82 -7.55 8.35
CA PHE A 160 7.42 -6.18 8.03
C PHE A 160 6.76 -5.54 9.25
N SER A 161 7.17 -4.33 9.60
CA SER A 161 6.59 -3.56 10.70
C SER A 161 6.50 -2.08 10.35
N ILE A 162 5.42 -1.45 10.80
CA ILE A 162 5.19 -0.01 10.66
C ILE A 162 5.22 0.62 12.05
N SER A 163 5.79 1.81 12.16
CA SER A 163 5.77 2.62 13.37
C SER A 163 5.76 4.12 13.02
N GLY A 164 5.59 4.96 14.04
CA GLY A 164 5.53 6.42 13.90
C GLY A 164 4.20 6.95 13.35
N ARG A 165 3.46 6.13 12.59
CA ARG A 165 2.13 6.45 12.05
C ARG A 165 1.18 5.27 12.15
N SER A 166 -0.08 5.56 12.41
CA SER A 166 -1.18 4.58 12.49
C SER A 166 -2.22 4.76 11.38
N ASP A 167 -2.02 5.71 10.47
CA ASP A 167 -2.88 6.00 9.31
C ASP A 167 -2.31 5.44 8.00
N VAL A 168 -1.32 4.56 8.07
CA VAL A 168 -0.65 3.95 6.90
C VAL A 168 -0.57 2.44 7.10
N ALA A 169 -0.88 1.70 6.05
CA ALA A 169 -0.80 0.25 6.01
C ALA A 169 0.05 -0.21 4.82
N LEU A 170 0.75 -1.32 5.01
CA LEU A 170 1.41 -2.05 3.93
C LEU A 170 0.70 -3.39 3.79
N ASP A 171 0.00 -3.59 2.68
CA ASP A 171 -0.53 -4.89 2.34
C ASP A 171 0.54 -5.72 1.62
N VAL A 172 0.62 -6.99 2.01
CA VAL A 172 1.55 -7.97 1.47
C VAL A 172 0.74 -9.18 1.06
N ARG A 173 0.74 -9.47 -0.24
CA ARG A 173 0.17 -10.70 -0.76
C ARG A 173 1.30 -11.67 -1.04
N PHE A 174 1.26 -12.79 -0.35
CA PHE A 174 2.29 -13.83 -0.34
C PHE A 174 1.68 -15.18 -0.68
N ASP A 175 1.78 -15.60 -1.94
CA ASP A 175 1.12 -16.82 -2.43
C ASP A 175 2.13 -17.91 -2.74
N ALA A 176 1.74 -19.17 -2.54
CA ALA A 176 2.55 -20.31 -2.93
C ALA A 176 2.37 -20.68 -4.40
N ASP A 177 3.47 -20.91 -5.11
CA ASP A 177 3.49 -21.51 -6.44
C ASP A 177 3.68 -23.02 -6.34
N ARG A 178 2.60 -23.77 -6.59
CA ARG A 178 2.55 -25.23 -6.74
C ARG A 178 3.01 -26.10 -5.57
N HIS A 179 3.33 -25.58 -4.38
CA HIS A 179 3.67 -26.43 -3.21
C HIS A 179 3.22 -25.88 -1.83
N ASN A 180 2.83 -26.81 -0.95
CA ASN A 180 2.06 -26.59 0.29
C ASN A 180 2.95 -26.58 1.55
N GLY A 181 3.88 -25.62 1.66
CA GLY A 181 4.71 -25.49 2.87
C GLY A 181 6.01 -24.69 2.77
N GLN A 182 6.41 -24.26 1.56
CA GLN A 182 7.61 -23.42 1.37
C GLN A 182 7.34 -21.95 1.71
N CYS A 183 6.11 -21.50 1.48
CA CYS A 183 5.67 -20.14 1.78
C CYS A 183 4.89 -20.19 3.10
N LEU A 184 5.60 -20.15 4.22
CA LEU A 184 4.96 -20.20 5.52
C LEU A 184 4.31 -18.84 5.81
N ASN A 185 3.10 -18.90 6.38
CA ASN A 185 2.21 -17.75 6.50
C ASN A 185 1.81 -17.16 5.12
N ALA A 186 1.56 -18.02 4.12
CA ALA A 186 0.98 -17.59 2.85
C ALA A 186 -0.43 -17.01 3.03
N GLY A 187 -0.78 -16.04 2.19
CA GLY A 187 -2.05 -15.34 2.19
C GLY A 187 -1.90 -13.84 1.94
N MET A 188 -3.01 -13.13 2.14
CA MET A 188 -3.08 -11.68 2.11
C MET A 188 -2.92 -11.16 3.54
N HIS A 189 -1.97 -10.26 3.75
CA HIS A 189 -1.65 -9.71 5.07
C HIS A 189 -1.64 -8.20 5.03
N THR A 190 -2.00 -7.57 6.15
CA THR A 190 -1.91 -6.13 6.31
C THR A 190 -1.04 -5.79 7.52
N VAL A 191 0.07 -5.10 7.24
CA VAL A 191 0.98 -4.55 8.24
C VAL A 191 0.46 -3.19 8.68
N THR A 192 0.35 -3.00 9.99
CA THR A 192 -0.06 -1.73 10.60
C THR A 192 0.88 -1.40 11.77
N SER A 193 0.66 -0.26 12.43
CA SER A 193 1.42 0.11 13.64
C SER A 193 1.25 -0.84 14.82
N SER A 194 0.17 -1.63 14.84
CA SER A 194 -0.14 -2.60 15.90
C SER A 194 0.01 -4.05 15.44
N ASN A 195 0.16 -4.29 14.13
CA ASN A 195 0.26 -5.63 13.55
C ASN A 195 1.48 -5.74 12.64
N ALA A 196 2.55 -6.36 13.14
CA ALA A 196 3.69 -6.75 12.32
C ALA A 196 3.43 -8.10 11.66
N VAL A 197 3.83 -8.25 10.39
CA VAL A 197 3.63 -9.47 9.62
C VAL A 197 4.96 -10.15 9.38
N THR A 198 5.04 -11.44 9.69
CA THR A 198 6.21 -12.28 9.42
C THR A 198 5.87 -13.31 8.36
N LEU A 199 6.67 -13.36 7.31
CA LEU A 199 6.62 -14.33 6.23
C LEU A 199 7.90 -15.15 6.27
N THR A 200 7.80 -16.46 6.02
CA THR A 200 9.00 -17.30 5.95
C THR A 200 9.05 -18.04 4.62
N LEU A 201 10.19 -17.90 3.95
CA LEU A 201 10.58 -18.59 2.73
C LEU A 201 11.41 -19.79 3.16
N ASP A 202 10.81 -20.98 3.18
CA ASP A 202 11.48 -22.25 3.46
C ASP A 202 12.07 -22.80 2.16
N MET A 203 13.39 -22.93 2.15
CA MET A 203 14.21 -23.29 0.99
C MET A 203 14.84 -24.65 1.26
N ASP A 204 14.08 -25.70 1.00
CA ASP A 204 14.45 -27.08 1.28
C ASP A 204 14.47 -27.95 0.01
N ASN A 205 14.75 -27.35 -1.15
CA ASN A 205 14.91 -28.03 -2.45
C ASN A 205 13.62 -28.73 -2.93
N ARG A 206 12.45 -28.31 -2.44
CA ARG A 206 11.17 -28.72 -3.02
C ARG A 206 10.90 -27.87 -4.26
N PHE A 207 10.21 -28.47 -5.23
CA PHE A 207 9.79 -27.72 -6.43
C PHE A 207 8.87 -26.55 -6.04
N GLY A 208 8.76 -25.52 -6.88
CA GLY A 208 7.84 -24.40 -6.66
C GLY A 208 8.55 -23.12 -6.22
N GLY A 209 7.78 -22.24 -5.60
CA GLY A 209 8.26 -20.93 -5.21
C GLY A 209 7.20 -20.12 -4.47
N CYS A 210 7.54 -18.87 -4.17
CA CYS A 210 6.63 -17.93 -3.51
C CYS A 210 6.49 -16.66 -4.33
N TYR A 211 5.24 -16.23 -4.52
CA TYR A 211 4.93 -14.95 -5.12
C TYR A 211 4.84 -13.87 -4.05
N GLN A 212 5.35 -12.68 -4.35
CA GLN A 212 5.23 -11.50 -3.51
C GLN A 212 4.69 -10.31 -4.31
N THR A 213 3.74 -9.61 -3.71
CA THR A 213 3.21 -8.32 -4.19
C THR A 213 2.97 -7.42 -2.99
N PHE A 214 3.21 -6.13 -3.16
CA PHE A 214 3.14 -5.15 -2.09
C PHE A 214 2.25 -3.97 -2.50
N ARG A 215 1.52 -3.41 -1.54
CA ARG A 215 0.74 -2.19 -1.72
C ARG A 215 0.86 -1.32 -0.46
N LEU A 216 1.48 -0.15 -0.60
CA LEU A 216 1.45 0.87 0.45
C LEU A 216 0.21 1.72 0.26
N ARG A 217 -0.52 1.98 1.34
CA ARG A 217 -1.74 2.80 1.29
C ARG A 217 -1.93 3.59 2.57
N LYS A 218 -2.71 4.66 2.46
CA LYS A 218 -3.18 5.44 3.60
C LYS A 218 -4.53 4.87 4.02
N MET A 219 -4.69 4.60 5.31
CA MET A 219 -5.97 4.23 5.90
C MET A 219 -6.76 5.53 6.11
N THR A 220 -7.50 5.94 5.09
CA THR A 220 -8.32 7.16 5.11
C THR A 220 -9.75 6.81 5.40
N CYS A 221 -10.37 7.50 6.34
CA CYS A 221 -11.81 7.41 6.48
C CYS A 221 -12.53 8.22 5.38
N GLY A 222 -13.69 7.76 4.92
CA GLY A 222 -14.60 8.45 4.02
C GLY A 222 -14.53 8.00 2.55
N ASP A 223 -13.89 6.87 2.25
CA ASP A 223 -13.89 6.28 0.90
C ASP A 223 -14.96 5.18 0.71
N ASN A 224 -15.75 4.90 1.76
CA ASN A 224 -16.79 3.87 1.80
C ASN A 224 -16.27 2.45 1.55
N ILE A 225 -14.98 2.19 1.76
CA ILE A 225 -14.41 0.85 1.67
C ILE A 225 -13.72 0.55 2.99
N CYS A 226 -14.20 -0.44 3.74
CA CYS A 226 -13.48 -0.87 4.93
C CYS A 226 -12.37 -1.86 4.58
N GLU A 227 -11.14 -1.36 4.45
CA GLU A 227 -9.96 -2.22 4.26
C GLU A 227 -9.40 -2.72 5.59
N ALA A 228 -8.66 -3.83 5.56
CA ALA A 228 -8.09 -4.43 6.77
C ALA A 228 -7.22 -3.42 7.55
N GLY A 229 -7.38 -3.35 8.87
CA GLY A 229 -6.62 -2.43 9.74
C GLY A 229 -7.26 -1.04 9.91
N GLU A 230 -8.31 -0.72 9.16
CA GLU A 230 -9.06 0.53 9.35
C GLU A 230 -9.95 0.46 10.60
N THR A 231 -10.05 1.60 11.29
CA THR A 231 -10.89 1.76 12.49
C THR A 231 -11.96 2.84 12.30
N CYS A 232 -12.20 3.21 11.04
CA CYS A 232 -13.10 4.28 10.62
C CYS A 232 -14.56 3.81 10.71
N PRO A 233 -15.38 4.31 11.65
CA PRO A 233 -16.77 3.87 11.73
C PRO A 233 -17.62 4.32 10.54
N ALA A 234 -17.20 5.37 9.84
CA ALA A 234 -17.89 5.88 8.66
C ALA A 234 -17.84 4.86 7.50
N ASP A 235 -16.72 4.15 7.33
CA ASP A 235 -16.52 3.19 6.24
C ASP A 235 -16.71 1.74 6.72
N CYS A 236 -16.40 1.44 7.98
CA CYS A 236 -16.40 0.09 8.56
C CYS A 236 -17.63 -0.29 9.36
N ASN A 237 -18.63 0.60 9.48
CA ASN A 237 -19.96 0.31 10.04
C ASN A 237 -21.04 0.87 9.10
N GLN A 238 -21.00 0.49 7.83
CA GLN A 238 -21.90 1.01 6.81
C GLN A 238 -23.06 0.04 6.55
N CYS A 239 -23.87 -0.17 7.58
CA CYS A 239 -25.00 -1.08 7.47
C CYS A 239 -26.07 -0.56 6.47
N GLY A 240 -26.49 -1.44 5.58
CA GLY A 240 -27.42 -1.22 4.47
C GLY A 240 -26.76 -1.08 3.09
N ASP A 241 -25.46 -1.40 2.94
CA ASP A 241 -24.74 -1.32 1.66
C ASP A 241 -24.78 -2.63 0.84
N GLY A 242 -25.29 -3.72 1.43
CA GLY A 242 -25.42 -5.04 0.84
C GLY A 242 -24.15 -5.90 0.89
N ILE A 243 -23.07 -5.46 1.53
CA ILE A 243 -21.79 -6.16 1.60
C ILE A 243 -21.35 -6.31 3.05
N CYS A 244 -21.33 -7.54 3.57
CA CYS A 244 -20.78 -7.79 4.90
C CYS A 244 -19.24 -7.68 4.90
N ASN A 245 -18.67 -6.59 5.43
CA ASN A 245 -17.22 -6.38 5.52
C ASN A 245 -16.75 -5.70 6.83
N GLY A 246 -15.44 -5.58 7.03
CA GLY A 246 -14.91 -4.75 8.12
C GLY A 246 -15.27 -5.18 9.55
N SER A 247 -15.94 -4.29 10.29
CA SER A 247 -16.42 -4.52 11.67
C SER A 247 -17.83 -5.11 11.71
N GLU A 248 -18.45 -5.26 10.55
CA GLU A 248 -19.81 -5.72 10.42
C GLU A 248 -19.90 -7.20 10.74
N ASN A 249 -20.94 -7.55 11.48
CA ASN A 249 -21.26 -8.92 11.79
C ASN A 249 -22.76 -9.03 12.00
N ARG A 250 -23.27 -10.25 12.11
CA ARG A 250 -24.70 -10.53 12.31
C ARG A 250 -25.35 -9.81 13.50
N PHE A 251 -24.57 -9.26 14.44
CA PHE A 251 -25.07 -8.51 15.60
C PHE A 251 -25.00 -6.99 15.42
N THR A 252 -24.01 -6.50 14.68
CA THR A 252 -23.79 -5.06 14.45
C THR A 252 -24.43 -4.57 13.16
N CYS A 253 -24.52 -5.43 12.13
CA CYS A 253 -25.22 -5.17 10.89
C CYS A 253 -25.91 -6.45 10.35
N PRO A 254 -27.07 -6.83 10.92
CA PRO A 254 -27.78 -8.03 10.47
C PRO A 254 -28.38 -7.90 9.07
N GLU A 255 -28.51 -6.69 8.52
CA GLU A 255 -29.11 -6.47 7.20
C GLU A 255 -28.19 -6.93 6.08
N ASP A 256 -26.87 -6.71 6.20
CA ASP A 256 -25.87 -7.15 5.22
C ASP A 256 -25.14 -8.44 5.65
N CYS A 257 -24.97 -8.67 6.96
CA CYS A 257 -24.26 -9.83 7.50
C CYS A 257 -25.17 -10.95 8.03
N SER A 258 -26.48 -10.91 7.74
CA SER A 258 -27.33 -12.08 8.04
C SER A 258 -26.98 -13.23 7.12
N PRO A 259 -26.90 -14.48 7.65
CA PRO A 259 -26.91 -15.65 6.80
C PRO A 259 -28.22 -15.64 6.02
N VAL A 260 -28.11 -15.55 4.69
CA VAL A 260 -29.25 -15.58 3.77
C VAL A 260 -30.15 -16.76 4.15
N ILE A 261 -31.30 -16.48 4.75
CA ILE A 261 -32.36 -17.46 4.92
C ILE A 261 -32.78 -17.89 3.50
N PRO A 262 -32.90 -19.20 3.20
CA PRO A 262 -33.23 -19.64 1.85
C PRO A 262 -34.62 -19.12 1.46
N GLY A 263 -34.66 -18.10 0.61
CA GLY A 263 -35.93 -17.51 0.14
C GLY A 263 -35.87 -16.07 -0.36
N GLU A 264 -34.88 -15.26 0.00
CA GLU A 264 -34.75 -13.88 -0.51
C GLU A 264 -33.31 -13.59 -0.95
N CYS A 265 -33.15 -13.10 -2.17
CA CYS A 265 -31.86 -12.73 -2.74
C CYS A 265 -31.36 -11.42 -2.12
N ALA A 266 -30.28 -11.48 -1.33
CA ALA A 266 -29.37 -10.34 -1.21
C ALA A 266 -28.52 -10.30 -2.48
N ILE A 267 -28.55 -9.14 -3.13
CA ILE A 267 -28.06 -8.86 -4.47
C ILE A 267 -26.52 -8.81 -4.41
N PHE A 268 -25.86 -9.82 -5.01
CA PHE A 268 -24.40 -9.99 -5.20
C PHE A 268 -23.55 -10.53 -4.04
N CYS A 269 -23.69 -11.83 -3.71
CA CYS A 269 -22.47 -12.63 -3.56
C CYS A 269 -21.96 -12.97 -4.97
N PRO A 270 -20.70 -12.64 -5.35
CA PRO A 270 -20.11 -13.27 -6.53
C PRO A 270 -20.10 -14.79 -6.31
N PRO A 271 -20.44 -15.59 -7.32
CA PRO A 271 -20.46 -17.03 -7.17
C PRO A 271 -19.02 -17.51 -7.03
N GLU A 272 -18.63 -17.90 -5.82
CA GLU A 272 -17.53 -18.83 -5.65
C GLU A 272 -17.91 -20.13 -6.36
N PHE A 273 -17.16 -20.46 -7.40
CA PHE A 273 -17.13 -21.77 -8.05
C PHE A 273 -15.66 -22.08 -8.36
N PRO A 274 -15.29 -23.36 -8.35
CA PRO A 274 -15.19 -24.28 -7.23
C PRO A 274 -13.72 -24.57 -6.85
#